data_AF-A0A521PC07-F1
#
_entry.id   AF-A0A521PC07-F1
#
_cell.length_a   1.000
_cell.length_b   1.000
_cell.length_c   1.000
_cell.angle_alpha   90.00
_cell.angle_beta   90.00
_cell.angle_gamma   90.00
#
_symmetry.space_group_name_H-M   'P 1'
#
loop_
_entity.id
_entity.type
_entity.pdbx_description
1 polymer ?
#
loop_
_entity_poly.entity_id
_entity_poly.type
_entity_poly.pdbx_seq_one_letter_code
_entity_poly.pdbx_strand_id
1 'polypeptide(L)'
;MLPPRLQELIRLIGLPATMRFVERFGGSRIYIPAHPAEDHPFVAVIGFENLRTLSAEYGIDGIGLRFELPTGRRALNAARNERIRAEFDAGKSIRVLAAEHRLVERQISRIVAEASHG
;
A
#
# COMPACT_ATOMS: atom_id res chain seq x y z
N MET A 1 10.17 -7.76 4.75
CA MET A 1 8.84 -8.41 4.65
C MET A 1 7.74 -7.42 4.95
N LEU A 2 6.63 -7.51 4.21
CA LEU A 2 5.44 -6.69 4.42
C LEU A 2 4.68 -7.18 5.66
N PRO A 3 4.16 -6.30 6.56
CA PRO A 3 3.32 -6.74 7.67
C PRO A 3 2.14 -7.60 7.20
N PRO A 4 1.80 -8.71 7.89
CA PRO A 4 0.74 -9.62 7.45
C PRO A 4 -0.59 -8.93 7.15
N ARG A 5 -0.97 -7.95 7.97
CA ARG A 5 -2.17 -7.12 7.78
C ARG A 5 -2.19 -6.32 6.48
N LEU A 6 -1.04 -5.84 6.01
CA LEU A 6 -0.96 -5.14 4.72
C LEU A 6 -0.98 -6.13 3.55
N GLN A 7 -0.41 -7.32 3.71
CA GLN A 7 -0.52 -8.37 2.68
C GLN A 7 -1.98 -8.79 2.48
N GLU A 8 -2.73 -8.93 3.57
CA GLU A 8 -4.17 -9.23 3.55
C GLU A 8 -4.96 -8.16 2.79
N LEU A 9 -4.76 -6.87 3.11
CA LEU A 9 -5.40 -5.77 2.37
C LEU A 9 -5.04 -5.79 0.88
N ILE A 10 -3.77 -6.04 0.52
CA ILE A 10 -3.36 -6.14 -0.89
C ILE A 10 -4.10 -7.28 -1.61
N ARG A 11 -4.29 -8.43 -0.94
CA ARG A 11 -5.03 -9.55 -1.53
C ARG A 11 -6.51 -9.21 -1.73
N LEU A 12 -7.11 -8.45 -0.80
CA LEU A 12 -8.54 -8.12 -0.83
C LEU A 12 -8.88 -7.00 -1.81
N ILE A 13 -8.14 -5.89 -1.76
CA ILE A 13 -8.49 -4.65 -2.50
C ILE A 13 -7.41 -4.23 -3.51
N GLY A 14 -6.37 -5.05 -3.68
CA GLY A 14 -5.27 -4.76 -4.57
C GLY A 14 -4.25 -3.77 -3.97
N LEU A 15 -3.05 -3.79 -4.55
CA LEU A 15 -1.97 -2.90 -4.16
C LEU A 15 -2.34 -1.42 -4.29
N PRO A 16 -2.89 -0.93 -5.43
CA PRO A 16 -3.13 0.51 -5.59
C PRO A 16 -4.11 1.09 -4.54
N ALA A 17 -5.19 0.37 -4.23
CA ALA A 17 -6.16 0.82 -3.22
C ALA A 17 -5.56 0.75 -1.81
N THR A 18 -4.83 -0.32 -1.49
CA THR A 18 -4.13 -0.43 -0.20
C THR A 18 -3.15 0.72 0.01
N MET A 19 -2.39 1.09 -1.03
CA MET A 19 -1.44 2.21 -0.96
C MET A 19 -2.15 3.53 -0.65
N ARG A 20 -3.23 3.88 -1.37
CA ARG A 20 -4.03 5.08 -1.08
C ARG A 20 -4.62 5.07 0.32
N PHE A 21 -5.05 3.90 0.78
CA PHE A 21 -5.64 3.75 2.10
C PHE A 21 -4.62 4.01 3.22
N VAL A 22 -3.42 3.45 3.07
CA VAL A 22 -2.29 3.66 3.98
C VAL A 22 -1.77 5.09 3.92
N GLU A 23 -1.67 5.69 2.74
CA GLU A 23 -1.24 7.09 2.59
C GLU A 23 -2.19 8.04 3.33
N ARG A 24 -3.49 7.75 3.31
CA ARG A 24 -4.49 8.63 3.92
C ARG A 24 -4.71 8.37 5.41
N PHE A 25 -4.72 7.11 5.85
CA PHE A 25 -5.13 6.73 7.21
C PHE A 25 -4.09 5.90 7.97
N GLY A 26 -2.93 5.63 7.37
CA GLY A 26 -1.89 4.79 7.98
C GLY A 26 -1.43 5.34 9.33
N GLY A 27 -1.27 4.44 10.30
CA GLY A 27 -0.96 4.77 11.69
C GLY A 27 -2.19 5.13 12.53
N SER A 28 -3.38 5.12 11.94
CA SER A 28 -4.63 5.37 12.64
C SER A 28 -5.37 4.06 12.93
N ARG A 29 -6.21 4.11 13.97
CA ARG A 29 -7.22 3.08 14.22
C ARG A 29 -8.46 3.42 13.41
N ILE A 30 -8.77 2.61 12.41
CA ILE A 30 -9.92 2.76 11.53
C ILE A 30 -11.04 1.81 11.94
N TYR A 31 -12.25 2.08 11.47
CA TYR A 31 -13.39 1.18 11.57
C TYR A 31 -13.86 0.78 10.19
N ILE A 32 -13.84 -0.51 9.89
CA ILE A 32 -14.39 -1.09 8.67
C ILE A 32 -15.82 -1.52 9.00
N PRO A 33 -16.86 -0.88 8.46
CA PRO A 33 -18.25 -1.22 8.78
C PRO A 33 -18.62 -2.60 8.22
N ALA A 34 -19.53 -3.33 8.86
CA ALA A 34 -20.10 -4.56 8.29
C ALA A 34 -21.08 -4.27 7.14
N HIS A 35 -21.76 -3.11 7.20
CA HIS A 35 -22.70 -2.65 6.18
C HIS A 35 -22.24 -1.28 5.68
N PRO A 36 -21.43 -1.24 4.61
CA PRO A 36 -20.88 0.00 4.09
C PRO A 36 -21.94 0.77 3.30
N ALA A 37 -21.93 2.10 3.43
CA ALA A 37 -22.71 3.01 2.60
C ALA A 37 -21.85 3.62 1.49
N GLU A 38 -22.46 4.00 0.37
CA GLU A 38 -21.77 4.60 -0.78
C GLU A 38 -21.14 5.96 -0.47
N ASP A 39 -21.70 6.68 0.50
CA ASP A 39 -21.19 7.98 0.97
C ASP A 39 -20.13 7.86 2.07
N HIS A 40 -19.74 6.62 2.46
CA HIS A 40 -18.77 6.40 3.52
C HIS A 40 -17.39 7.02 3.16
N PRO A 41 -16.66 7.66 4.10
CA PRO A 41 -15.41 8.37 3.80
C PRO A 41 -14.33 7.53 3.10
N PHE A 42 -14.34 6.21 3.30
CA PHE A 42 -13.38 5.31 2.63
C PHE A 42 -13.69 5.13 1.15
N VAL A 43 -14.94 5.30 0.71
CA VAL A 43 -15.32 5.18 -0.71
C VAL A 43 -14.56 6.20 -1.55
N ALA A 44 -14.37 7.42 -1.06
CA ALA A 44 -13.58 8.44 -1.75
C ALA A 44 -12.09 8.06 -1.93
N VAL A 45 -11.58 7.09 -1.16
CA VAL A 45 -10.15 6.71 -1.15
C VAL A 45 -9.92 5.38 -1.89
N ILE A 46 -10.75 4.38 -1.61
CA ILE A 46 -10.59 3.03 -2.15
C ILE A 46 -11.69 2.62 -3.12
N GLY A 47 -12.80 3.36 -3.21
CA GLY A 47 -13.98 3.00 -4.00
C GLY A 47 -14.94 2.09 -3.24
N PHE A 48 -16.21 2.08 -3.67
CA PHE A 48 -17.27 1.36 -2.95
C PHE A 48 -17.09 -0.15 -3.02
N GLU A 49 -16.72 -0.69 -4.18
CA GLU A 49 -16.46 -2.13 -4.36
C GLU A 49 -15.40 -2.64 -3.37
N ASN A 50 -14.28 -1.93 -3.24
CA ASN A 50 -13.22 -2.30 -2.31
C ASN A 50 -13.69 -2.21 -0.85
N LEU A 51 -14.49 -1.20 -0.51
CA LEU A 51 -15.06 -1.11 0.83
C LEU A 51 -16.02 -2.28 1.08
N ARG A 52 -16.86 -2.67 0.11
CA ARG A 52 -17.72 -3.86 0.21
C ARG A 52 -16.93 -5.14 0.41
N THR A 53 -15.82 -5.33 -0.33
CA THR A 53 -14.94 -6.49 -0.14
C THR A 53 -14.38 -6.55 1.28
N LEU A 54 -13.89 -5.42 1.82
CA LEU A 54 -13.39 -5.37 3.20
C LEU A 54 -14.50 -5.63 4.22
N SER A 55 -15.70 -5.07 3.99
CA SER A 55 -16.87 -5.29 4.84
C SER A 55 -17.33 -6.75 4.82
N ALA A 56 -17.29 -7.42 3.68
CA ALA A 56 -17.64 -8.83 3.55
C ALA A 56 -16.63 -9.75 4.26
N GLU A 57 -15.34 -9.41 4.20
CA GLU A 57 -14.29 -10.17 4.88
C GLU A 57 -14.30 -9.98 6.40
N TYR A 58 -14.48 -8.73 6.85
CA TYR A 58 -14.28 -8.37 8.25
C TYR A 58 -15.59 -8.15 9.04
N GLY A 59 -16.73 -8.05 8.37
CA GLY A 59 -18.05 -7.93 8.98
C GLY A 59 -18.57 -9.29 9.41
N ILE A 60 -18.36 -9.66 10.67
CA ILE A 60 -18.82 -10.94 11.24
C ILE A 60 -20.07 -10.65 12.08
N ASP A 61 -21.14 -11.41 11.86
CA ASP A 61 -22.42 -11.28 12.59
C ASP A 61 -23.01 -9.85 12.56
N GLY A 62 -22.79 -9.11 11.46
CA GLY A 62 -23.24 -7.72 11.31
C GLY A 62 -22.40 -6.71 12.09
N ILE A 63 -21.29 -7.13 12.70
CA ILE A 63 -20.39 -6.26 13.47
C ILE A 63 -19.14 -5.96 12.64
N GLY A 64 -18.89 -4.67 12.40
CA GLY A 64 -17.68 -4.22 11.73
C GLY A 64 -16.41 -4.32 12.59
N LEU A 65 -15.25 -4.22 11.95
CA LEU A 65 -13.94 -4.43 12.58
C LEU A 65 -13.23 -3.10 12.90
N ARG A 66 -12.73 -2.96 14.13
CA ARG A 66 -11.71 -1.95 14.44
C ARG A 66 -10.34 -2.47 14.02
N PHE A 67 -9.73 -1.81 13.05
CA PHE A 67 -8.48 -2.24 12.44
C PHE A 67 -7.39 -1.21 12.70
N GLU A 68 -6.23 -1.65 13.20
CA GLU A 68 -5.04 -0.80 13.26
C GLU A 68 -4.37 -0.79 11.90
N LEU A 69 -4.55 0.29 11.14
CA LEU A 69 -3.98 0.39 9.81
C LEU A 69 -2.49 0.71 9.96
N PRO A 70 -1.57 -0.18 9.54
CA PRO A 70 -0.16 0.12 9.66
C PRO A 70 0.17 1.38 8.85
N THR A 71 1.09 2.23 9.35
CA THR A 71 1.60 3.39 8.58
C THR A 71 2.16 3.00 7.22
N GLY A 72 2.50 1.73 7.06
CA GLY A 72 3.00 1.12 5.84
C GLY A 72 4.29 1.74 5.33
N ARG A 73 4.93 2.68 6.01
CA ARG A 73 6.12 3.36 5.49
C ARG A 73 7.23 2.40 5.05
N ARG A 74 7.43 1.29 5.76
CA ARG A 74 8.33 0.20 5.32
C ARG A 74 7.79 -0.57 4.11
N ALA A 75 6.48 -0.82 4.07
CA ALA A 75 5.77 -1.45 2.95
C ALA A 75 5.81 -0.62 1.67
N LEU A 76 5.40 0.65 1.76
CA LEU A 76 5.40 1.63 0.69
C LEU A 76 6.83 1.79 0.16
N ASN A 77 7.82 1.87 1.05
CA ASN A 77 9.22 1.90 0.66
C ASN A 77 9.64 0.61 -0.04
N ALA A 78 9.27 -0.57 0.46
CA ALA A 78 9.62 -1.84 -0.17
C ALA A 78 9.01 -1.98 -1.57
N ALA A 79 7.72 -1.69 -1.74
CA ALA A 79 7.04 -1.73 -3.03
C ALA A 79 7.62 -0.71 -4.03
N ARG A 80 7.90 0.52 -3.57
CA ARG A 80 8.61 1.52 -4.39
C ARG A 80 9.99 1.01 -4.78
N ASN A 81 10.75 0.45 -3.84
CA ASN A 81 12.10 -0.05 -4.08
C ASN A 81 12.10 -1.22 -5.07
N GLU A 82 11.13 -2.14 -5.01
CA GLU A 82 10.94 -3.20 -6.01
C GLU A 82 10.66 -2.63 -7.39
N ARG A 83 9.78 -1.63 -7.50
CA ARG A 83 9.51 -0.95 -8.78
C ARG A 83 10.75 -0.24 -9.34
N ILE A 84 11.51 0.46 -8.50
CA ILE A 84 12.78 1.10 -8.88
C ILE A 84 13.77 0.08 -9.43
N ARG A 85 13.86 -1.11 -8.81
CA ARG A 85 14.72 -2.21 -9.29
C ARG A 85 14.27 -2.72 -10.64
N ALA A 86 12.98 -3.05 -10.80
CA ALA A 86 12.45 -3.52 -12.08
C ALA A 86 12.65 -2.50 -13.22
N GLU A 87 12.49 -1.20 -12.95
CA GLU A 87 12.75 -0.14 -13.92
C GLU A 87 14.25 0.03 -14.24
N PHE A 88 15.13 -0.18 -13.26
CA PHE A 88 16.58 -0.20 -13.46
C PHE A 88 17.01 -1.40 -14.31
N ASP A 89 16.49 -2.59 -14.01
CA ASP A 89 16.74 -3.83 -14.76
C ASP A 89 16.24 -3.71 -16.22
N ALA A 90 15.20 -2.91 -16.44
CA ALA A 90 14.71 -2.53 -17.77
C ALA A 90 15.59 -1.49 -18.49
N GLY A 91 16.70 -1.05 -17.88
CA GLY A 91 17.72 -0.19 -18.49
C GLY A 91 17.63 1.30 -18.14
N LYS A 92 16.75 1.72 -17.23
CA LYS A 92 16.73 3.14 -16.81
C LYS A 92 17.96 3.49 -15.98
N SER A 93 18.52 4.69 -16.22
CA SER A 93 19.67 5.18 -15.44
C SER A 93 19.26 5.68 -14.05
N ILE A 94 20.22 5.67 -13.11
CA ILE A 94 20.05 6.18 -11.73
C ILE A 94 19.48 7.60 -11.71
N ARG A 95 19.96 8.47 -12.61
CA ARG A 95 19.53 9.86 -12.72
C ARG A 95 18.05 9.98 -13.12
N VAL A 96 17.59 9.18 -14.08
CA VAL A 96 16.19 9.16 -14.53
C VAL A 96 15.28 8.69 -13.39
N LEU A 97 15.66 7.59 -12.73
CA LEU A 97 14.91 7.04 -11.60
C LEU A 97 14.84 8.01 -10.42
N ALA A 98 15.93 8.72 -10.12
CA ALA A 98 15.97 9.76 -9.09
C ALA A 98 14.94 10.87 -9.35
N ALA A 99 14.86 11.35 -10.60
CA ALA A 99 13.89 12.37 -11.00
C ALA A 99 12.44 11.86 -10.94
N GLU A 100 12.16 10.69 -11.51
CA GLU A 100 10.79 10.12 -11.57
C GLU A 100 10.23 9.78 -10.19
N HIS A 101 11.06 9.26 -9.28
CA HIS A 101 10.64 8.85 -7.93
C HIS A 101 10.86 9.93 -6.87
N ARG A 102 11.38 11.10 -7.26
CA ARG A 102 11.73 12.24 -6.38
C ARG A 102 12.66 11.85 -5.23
N LEU A 103 13.72 11.10 -5.57
CA LEU A 103 14.75 10.64 -4.64
C LEU A 103 16.12 11.17 -5.05
N VAL A 104 17.05 11.25 -4.10
CA VAL A 104 18.45 11.56 -4.43
C VAL A 104 19.14 10.34 -5.04
N GLU A 105 20.10 10.58 -5.94
CA GLU A 105 20.81 9.51 -6.66
C GLU A 105 21.45 8.48 -5.71
N ARG A 106 22.05 8.94 -4.59
CA ARG A 106 22.61 8.06 -3.55
C ARG A 106 21.59 7.04 -3.02
N GLN A 107 20.34 7.44 -2.86
CA GLN A 107 19.29 6.56 -2.36
C GLN A 107 18.89 5.53 -3.42
N ILE A 108 18.80 5.93 -4.69
CA ILE A 108 18.55 5.01 -5.81
C ILE A 108 19.69 3.99 -5.91
N SER A 109 20.95 4.44 -5.88
CA SER A 109 22.13 3.55 -5.90
C SER A 109 22.06 2.49 -4.81
N ARG A 110 21.67 2.85 -3.59
CA ARG A 110 21.50 1.89 -2.49
C ARG A 110 20.39 0.88 -2.78
N ILE A 111 19.25 1.33 -3.27
CA ILE A 111 18.09 0.49 -3.56
C ILE A 111 18.41 -0.57 -4.61
N VAL A 112 19.11 -0.19 -5.68
CA VAL A 112 19.49 -1.12 -6.76
C VAL A 112 20.62 -2.05 -6.32
N ALA A 113 21.61 -1.56 -5.55
CA ALA A 113 22.72 -2.39 -5.06
C ALA A 113 22.28 -3.48 -4.07
N GLU A 114 21.25 -3.23 -3.26
CA GLU A 114 20.66 -4.23 -2.35
C GLU A 114 20.09 -5.46 -3.09
N ALA A 115 19.84 -5.39 -4.41
CA ALA A 115 19.36 -6.52 -5.22
C ALA A 115 20.49 -7.40 -5.75
N SER A 116 21.71 -6.87 -5.88
CA SER A 116 22.85 -7.57 -6.49
C SER A 116 23.60 -8.50 -5.52
N HIS A 117 23.13 -8.64 -4.27
CA HIS A 117 23.75 -9.45 -3.20
C HIS A 117 22.75 -10.45 -2.57
N GLY A 118 21.66 -10.79 -3.27
CA GLY A 118 20.66 -11.76 -2.84
C GLY A 118 20.58 -12.95 -3.78
#